data_AF-A0A5E4I431-F1
#
_entry.id   AF-A0A5E4I431-F1
#
_cell.length_a   1.000
_cell.length_b   1.000
_cell.length_c   1.000
_cell.angle_alpha   90.00
_cell.angle_beta   90.00
_cell.angle_gamma   90.00
#
_symmetry.space_group_name_H-M   'P 1'
#
loop_
_entity.id
_entity.type
_entity.pdbx_description
1 polymer ?
#
loop_
_entity_poly.entity_id
_entity_poly.type
_entity_poly.pdbx_seq_one_letter_code
_entity_poly.pdbx_strand_id
1 'polypeptide(L)'
;MNKIKITVLKTLVQKDFQSYCGVPIEKCPCFSEGQVFYTTYEKPEGFCDWAWNDIHPYIVSFLTGGKFTKGIFEGWMKDKNTMIACCTDGIRPVIFELKVTKGE
;
A
#
# COMPACT_ATOMS: atom_id res chain seq x y z
N MET A 1 7.29 -3.60 -19.63
CA MET A 1 6.92 -4.24 -18.35
C MET A 1 5.85 -3.40 -17.67
N ASN A 2 4.90 -4.01 -16.97
CA ASN A 2 3.92 -3.25 -16.18
C ASN A 2 4.65 -2.49 -15.07
N LYS A 3 4.33 -1.21 -14.90
CA LYS A 3 4.85 -0.37 -13.81
C LYS A 3 3.71 -0.11 -12.84
N ILE A 4 3.98 -0.18 -11.55
CA ILE A 4 2.99 0.05 -10.51
C ILE A 4 3.30 1.39 -9.86
N LYS A 5 2.29 2.27 -9.88
CA LYS A 5 2.27 3.51 -9.12
C LYS A 5 1.69 3.21 -7.75
N ILE A 6 2.44 3.56 -6.70
CA ILE A 6 2.03 3.46 -5.31
C ILE A 6 1.78 4.89 -4.82
N THR A 7 0.55 5.23 -4.47
CA THR A 7 0.20 6.54 -3.89
C THR A 7 -0.12 6.38 -2.42
N VAL A 8 0.49 7.17 -1.54
CA VAL A 8 0.11 7.23 -0.12
C VAL A 8 -1.17 8.06 -0.02
N LEU A 9 -2.29 7.41 0.29
CA LEU A 9 -3.59 8.08 0.41
C LEU A 9 -3.76 8.70 1.79
N LYS A 10 -3.45 7.95 2.85
CA LYS A 10 -3.72 8.40 4.22
C LYS A 10 -2.77 7.78 5.22
N THR A 11 -2.39 8.58 6.21
CA THR A 11 -1.62 8.15 7.39
C THR A 11 -2.54 8.23 8.60
N LEU A 12 -2.80 7.10 9.24
CA LEU A 12 -3.71 7.00 10.39
C LEU A 12 -2.92 6.76 11.68
N VAL A 13 -3.57 7.05 12.80
CA VAL A 13 -3.05 6.76 14.14
C VAL A 13 -4.22 6.43 15.06
N GLN A 14 -4.18 5.28 15.72
CA GLN A 14 -5.23 4.78 16.60
C GLN A 14 -4.89 5.13 18.05
N LYS A 15 -5.25 6.37 18.43
CA LYS A 15 -4.96 6.94 19.76
C LYS A 15 -5.46 6.08 20.92
N ASP A 16 -6.53 5.32 20.69
CA ASP A 16 -7.13 4.43 21.69
C ASP A 16 -6.20 3.29 22.13
N PHE A 17 -5.18 2.96 21.31
CA PHE A 17 -4.21 1.91 21.62
C PHE A 17 -2.95 2.42 22.34
N GLN A 18 -2.92 3.70 22.74
CA GLN A 18 -1.80 4.28 23.48
C GLN A 18 -1.46 3.50 24.76
N SER A 19 -2.46 2.90 25.43
CA SER A 19 -2.25 2.08 26.64
C SER A 19 -1.38 0.84 26.42
N TYR A 20 -1.33 0.33 25.18
CA TYR A 20 -0.48 -0.79 24.80
C TYR A 20 0.95 -0.36 24.39
N CYS A 21 1.20 0.94 24.28
CA CYS A 21 2.43 1.50 23.74
C CYS A 21 3.26 2.18 24.85
N GLY A 22 4.54 1.79 24.97
CA GLY A 22 5.48 2.43 25.90
C GLY A 22 5.97 3.82 25.45
N VAL A 23 5.58 4.26 24.25
CA VAL A 23 5.94 5.56 23.67
C VAL A 23 4.69 6.25 23.12
N PRO A 24 4.68 7.59 23.02
CA PRO A 24 3.60 8.33 22.36
C PRO A 24 3.41 7.83 20.93
N ILE A 25 2.15 7.54 20.58
CA ILE A 25 1.83 7.08 19.23
C ILE A 25 1.66 8.27 18.30
N GLU A 26 2.36 8.22 17.18
CA GLU A 26 2.35 9.25 16.15
C GLU A 26 2.18 8.60 14.77
N LYS A 27 1.90 9.44 13.77
CA LYS A 27 1.82 9.00 12.37
C LYS A 27 3.13 8.32 11.95
N CYS A 28 3.03 7.44 10.96
CA CYS A 28 4.20 6.77 10.42
C CYS A 28 5.24 7.80 9.91
N PRO A 29 6.49 7.76 10.38
CA PRO A 29 7.52 8.72 9.96
C PRO A 29 8.04 8.44 8.54
N CYS A 30 7.79 7.24 8.01
CA CYS A 30 8.31 6.81 6.72
C CYS A 30 7.52 7.35 5.52
N PHE A 31 6.27 7.82 5.74
CA PHE A 31 5.36 8.16 4.65
C PHE A 31 4.65 9.48 4.90
N SER A 32 4.50 10.27 3.84
CA SER A 32 3.67 11.47 3.84
C SER A 32 2.47 11.30 2.91
N GLU A 33 1.32 11.88 3.28
CA GLU A 33 0.11 11.83 2.45
C GLU A 33 0.35 12.51 1.10
N GLY A 34 -0.09 11.89 0.01
CA GLY A 34 0.15 12.34 -1.36
C GLY A 34 1.50 11.92 -1.95
N GLN A 35 2.40 11.30 -1.17
CA GLN A 35 3.66 10.78 -1.70
C GLN A 35 3.42 9.68 -2.73
N VAL A 36 4.21 9.70 -3.80
CA VAL A 36 4.08 8.75 -4.91
C VAL A 36 5.40 8.01 -5.08
N PHE A 37 5.31 6.69 -5.20
CA PHE A 37 6.41 5.82 -5.59
C PHE A 37 6.06 5.06 -6.85
N TYR A 38 7.09 4.58 -7.52
CA TYR A 38 6.92 3.70 -8.66
C TYR A 38 7.81 2.48 -8.52
N THR A 39 7.28 1.32 -8.89
CA THR A 39 8.04 0.06 -8.88
C THR A 39 7.64 -0.81 -10.08
N THR A 40 8.57 -1.64 -10.53
CA THR A 40 8.34 -2.71 -11.50
C THR A 40 8.50 -4.10 -10.90
N TYR A 41 9.27 -4.26 -9.82
CA TYR A 41 9.51 -5.52 -9.12
C TYR A 41 10.22 -5.26 -7.79
N GLU A 42 11.17 -4.34 -7.80
CA GLU A 42 12.02 -4.03 -6.66
C GLU A 42 11.38 -3.01 -5.72
N LYS A 43 11.76 -3.05 -4.45
CA LYS A 43 11.34 -2.06 -3.46
C LYS A 43 11.82 -0.66 -3.91
N PRO A 44 10.95 0.37 -3.96
CA PRO A 44 11.37 1.73 -4.23
C PRO A 44 12.39 2.22 -3.19
N GLU A 45 13.32 3.07 -3.61
CA GLU A 45 14.25 3.72 -2.68
C GLU A 45 13.49 4.56 -1.65
N GLY A 46 13.90 4.45 -0.38
CA GLY A 46 13.22 5.14 0.73
C GLY A 46 11.89 4.54 1.16
N PHE A 47 11.44 3.42 0.56
CA PHE A 47 10.22 2.74 1.01
C PHE A 47 10.49 1.88 2.25
N CYS A 48 9.57 1.94 3.23
CA CYS A 48 9.64 1.15 4.46
C CYS A 48 9.57 -0.36 4.16
N ASP A 49 10.52 -1.15 4.68
CA ASP A 49 10.59 -2.60 4.46
C ASP A 49 9.34 -3.35 4.95
N TRP A 50 8.79 -2.93 6.09
CA TRP A 50 7.58 -3.54 6.65
C TRP A 50 6.39 -3.35 5.71
N ALA A 51 6.12 -2.10 5.35
CA ALA A 51 5.03 -1.76 4.44
C ALA A 51 5.23 -2.39 3.06
N TRP A 52 6.49 -2.55 2.60
CA TRP A 52 6.80 -3.22 1.34
C TRP A 52 6.36 -4.68 1.38
N ASN A 53 6.72 -5.42 2.43
CA ASN A 53 6.36 -6.82 2.57
C ASN A 53 4.84 -7.03 2.57
N ASP A 54 4.08 -6.12 3.18
CA ASP A 54 2.62 -6.17 3.21
C ASP A 54 1.99 -5.98 1.81
N ILE A 55 2.49 -5.03 1.03
CA ILE A 55 1.92 -4.70 -0.29
C ILE A 55 2.52 -5.54 -1.42
N HIS A 56 3.67 -6.18 -1.20
CA HIS A 56 4.41 -6.92 -2.23
C HIS A 56 3.59 -8.02 -2.93
N PRO A 57 2.77 -8.83 -2.23
CA PRO A 57 1.92 -9.83 -2.89
C PRO A 57 0.93 -9.22 -3.89
N TYR A 58 0.36 -8.05 -3.57
CA TYR A 58 -0.53 -7.33 -4.49
C TYR A 58 0.22 -6.84 -5.72
N ILE A 59 1.43 -6.32 -5.51
CA ILE A 59 2.32 -5.84 -6.57
C ILE A 59 2.69 -7.00 -7.50
N VAL A 60 3.15 -8.13 -6.97
CA VAL A 60 3.49 -9.33 -7.76
C VAL A 60 2.29 -9.86 -8.54
N SER A 61 1.10 -9.91 -7.91
CA SER A 61 -0.14 -10.29 -8.60
C SER A 61 -0.41 -9.39 -9.81
N PHE A 62 -0.29 -8.07 -9.65
CA PHE A 62 -0.46 -7.14 -10.77
C PHE A 62 0.62 -7.29 -11.86
N LEU A 63 1.87 -7.53 -11.49
CA LEU A 63 2.98 -7.70 -12.43
C LEU A 63 2.85 -8.97 -13.28
N THR A 64 2.35 -10.05 -12.69
CA THR A 64 2.09 -11.33 -13.36
C THR A 64 0.80 -11.34 -14.18
N GLY A 65 0.07 -10.21 -14.23
CA GLY A 65 -1.17 -10.07 -14.99
C GLY A 65 -2.43 -10.52 -14.24
N GLY A 66 -2.29 -10.84 -12.95
CA GLY A 66 -3.39 -11.08 -12.03
C GLY A 66 -4.29 -9.85 -11.88
N LYS A 67 -5.58 -10.12 -11.68
CA LYS A 67 -6.61 -9.09 -11.47
C LYS A 67 -7.48 -9.48 -10.29
N PHE A 68 -7.68 -8.54 -9.38
CA PHE A 68 -8.55 -8.69 -8.22
C PHE A 68 -10.02 -8.42 -8.60
N THR A 69 -10.55 -9.17 -9.56
CA THR A 69 -11.91 -8.97 -10.10
C THR A 69 -12.80 -10.19 -9.99
N LYS A 70 -12.35 -11.24 -9.28
CA LYS A 70 -13.09 -12.49 -9.08
C LYS A 70 -13.08 -12.88 -7.61
N GLY A 71 -14.06 -13.68 -7.20
CA GLY A 71 -14.18 -14.17 -5.82
C GLY A 71 -14.52 -13.03 -4.86
N ILE A 72 -13.84 -12.97 -3.70
CA ILE A 72 -14.12 -11.96 -2.66
C ILE A 72 -13.90 -10.51 -3.10
N PHE A 73 -13.17 -10.29 -4.21
CA PHE A 73 -12.89 -8.97 -4.76
C PHE A 73 -13.80 -8.58 -5.93
N GLU A 74 -14.76 -9.44 -6.28
CA GLU A 74 -15.75 -9.13 -7.34
C GLU A 74 -16.60 -7.92 -6.93
N GLY A 75 -16.59 -6.87 -7.77
CA GLY A 75 -17.29 -5.61 -7.50
C GLY A 75 -16.64 -4.71 -6.44
N TRP A 76 -15.51 -5.09 -5.85
CA TRP A 76 -14.87 -4.34 -4.77
C TRP A 76 -14.24 -3.02 -5.26
N MET A 77 -13.37 -3.12 -6.27
CA MET A 77 -12.69 -1.96 -6.85
C MET A 77 -13.38 -1.53 -8.15
N LYS A 78 -13.46 -0.21 -8.38
CA LYS A 78 -14.03 0.36 -9.61
C LYS A 78 -13.30 -0.09 -10.88
N ASP A 79 -11.99 -0.29 -10.77
CA ASP A 79 -11.11 -0.65 -11.88
C ASP A 79 -10.30 -1.90 -11.57
N LYS A 80 -10.12 -2.74 -12.59
CA LYS A 80 -9.30 -3.97 -12.52
C LYS A 80 -7.79 -3.75 -12.33
N ASN A 81 -7.35 -2.50 -12.42
CA ASN A 81 -5.95 -2.08 -12.39
C ASN A 81 -5.58 -1.34 -11.10
N THR A 82 -6.51 -1.23 -10.14
CA THR A 82 -6.32 -0.47 -8.92
C THR A 82 -6.66 -1.36 -7.72
N MET A 83 -5.84 -1.30 -6.67
CA MET A 83 -6.11 -1.92 -5.37
C MET A 83 -5.79 -0.94 -4.26
N ILE A 84 -6.60 -0.93 -3.20
CA ILE A 84 -6.23 -0.26 -1.95
C ILE A 84 -5.61 -1.31 -1.02
N ALA A 85 -4.38 -1.06 -0.60
CA ALA A 85 -3.65 -1.88 0.36
C ALA A 85 -3.21 -1.02 1.54
N CYS A 86 -2.77 -1.64 2.63
CA CYS A 86 -2.27 -0.91 3.78
C CYS A 86 -1.01 -1.53 4.37
N CYS A 87 -0.24 -0.70 5.06
CA CYS A 87 0.70 -1.17 6.07
C CYS A 87 -0.11 -1.78 7.21
N THR A 88 0.22 -3.01 7.59
CA THR A 88 -0.49 -3.81 8.60
C THR A 88 -0.18 -3.39 10.03
N ASP A 89 0.53 -2.28 10.22
CA ASP A 89 0.71 -1.64 11.53
C ASP A 89 -0.66 -1.27 12.12
N GLY A 90 -1.11 -2.03 13.11
CA GLY A 90 -2.42 -1.84 13.75
C GLY A 90 -2.53 -0.55 14.57
N ILE A 91 -1.40 0.08 14.93
CA ILE A 91 -1.36 1.31 15.72
C ILE A 91 -1.38 2.52 14.78
N ARG A 92 -0.61 2.48 13.70
CA ARG A 92 -0.46 3.59 12.75
C ARG A 92 -0.50 3.11 11.30
N PRO A 93 -1.64 2.59 10.83
CA PRO A 93 -1.73 2.05 9.49
C PRO A 93 -1.58 3.16 8.45
N VAL A 94 -0.93 2.83 7.35
CA VAL A 94 -0.77 3.71 6.18
C VAL A 94 -1.52 3.08 5.03
N ILE A 95 -2.40 3.86 4.39
CA ILE A 95 -3.23 3.39 3.29
C ILE A 95 -2.58 3.80 1.97
N PHE A 96 -2.41 2.82 1.08
CA PHE A 96 -1.80 2.97 -0.23
C PHE A 96 -2.80 2.65 -1.33
N GLU A 97 -2.76 3.43 -2.40
CA GLU A 97 -3.33 3.07 -3.70
C GLU A 97 -2.24 2.42 -4.54
N LEU A 98 -2.48 1.20 -5.00
CA LEU A 98 -1.65 0.49 -5.96
C LEU A 98 -2.35 0.55 -7.32
N LYS A 99 -1.72 1.19 -8.30
CA LYS A 99 -2.30 1.35 -9.65
C LYS A 99 -1.32 0.87 -10.71
N VAL A 100 -1.78 -0.04 -11.56
CA VAL A 100 -1.02 -0.49 -12.74
C VAL A 100 -1.03 0.62 -13.79
N THR A 101 0.15 1.17 -14.07
CA THR A 101 0.43 2.02 -15.21
C THR A 101 1.02 1.15 -16.32
N LYS A 102 0.37 1.12 -17.48
CA LYS A 102 0.98 0.50 -18.67
C LYS A 102 2.22 1.33 -19.02
N GLY A 103 3.38 0.69 -19.06
CA GLY A 103 4.51 1.28 -19.77
C GLY A 103 4.14 1.34 -21.24
N GLU A 104 4.37 2.49 -21.88
CA GLU A 104 4.41 2.60 -23.34
C GLU A 104 5.40 1.59 -23.94
#